data_AF-A0A0Q4IXT6-F1
#
_entry.id   AF-A0A0Q4IXT6-F1
#
_cell.length_a   1.000
_cell.length_b   1.000
_cell.length_c   1.000
_cell.angle_alpha   90.00
_cell.angle_beta   90.00
_cell.angle_gamma   90.00
#
_symmetry.space_group_name_H-M   'P 1'
#
loop_
_entity.id
_entity.type
_entity.pdbx_description
1 polymer ?
#
loop_
_entity_poly.entity_id
_entity_poly.type
_entity_poly.pdbx_seq_one_letter_code
_entity_poly.pdbx_strand_id
1 'polypeptide(L)'
;MAIWSKLFTLGRAGAHEAGAAVVDANALRILDQEIRDADKAQGKARDDLAGLVARRRILETEVESFRAQATKYEASARIAVEKGNMDLARQVAQRIADLEQDIALKSPQVEDMRAAEEQIHTAVAQTDRKIEQLRREVEVVKVNESVQKAQASVASGSMGAGNKLGSAADSLARIRERQAIRGERIKAAGELEDRRTGADLDEKLRLAGIGPGQSSADDVLARLTAPKTPELGQTLQIEQRDDSKTSDS
;
A
#
# COMPACT_ATOMS: atom_id res chain seq x y z
N MET A 1 8.58 -31.63 -1.48
CA MET A 1 8.87 -31.59 -0.03
C MET A 1 10.25 -32.20 0.29
N ALA A 2 11.36 -31.65 -0.24
CA ALA A 2 12.69 -32.25 -0.01
C ALA A 2 13.90 -31.30 -0.17
N ILE A 3 13.70 -29.98 -0.18
CA ILE A 3 14.80 -29.00 -0.34
C ILE A 3 15.17 -28.37 1.02
N TRP A 4 14.18 -28.17 1.89
CA TRP A 4 14.39 -27.66 3.25
C TRP A 4 15.19 -28.62 4.16
N SER A 5 15.09 -29.94 3.95
CA SER A 5 15.85 -30.91 4.75
C SER A 5 17.33 -30.99 4.39
N LYS A 6 17.72 -30.53 3.19
CA LYS A 6 19.13 -30.57 2.72
C LYS A 6 19.93 -29.35 3.19
N LEU A 7 19.28 -28.21 3.39
CA LEU A 7 19.89 -26.99 3.93
C LEU A 7 20.25 -27.13 5.43
N PHE A 8 19.44 -27.85 6.21
CA PHE A 8 19.71 -28.05 7.65
C PHE A 8 20.83 -29.06 7.94
N THR A 9 21.09 -30.01 7.05
CA THR A 9 22.21 -30.97 7.21
C THR A 9 23.58 -30.42 6.82
N LEU A 10 23.66 -29.27 6.14
CA LEU A 10 24.94 -28.64 5.82
C LEU A 10 25.49 -27.76 6.95
N GLY A 11 24.65 -27.37 7.92
CA GLY A 11 25.02 -26.50 9.05
C GLY A 11 25.74 -27.20 10.21
N ARG A 12 25.99 -28.52 10.16
CA ARG A 12 26.60 -29.28 11.27
C ARG A 12 27.95 -29.93 10.96
N ALA A 13 28.58 -29.59 9.85
CA ALA A 13 29.92 -30.05 9.50
C ALA A 13 30.85 -28.85 9.27
N GLY A 14 31.28 -28.23 10.35
CA GLY A 14 32.41 -27.30 10.31
C GLY A 14 33.72 -28.06 10.15
N ALA A 15 34.41 -27.90 9.02
CA ALA A 15 35.86 -28.00 8.89
C ALA A 15 36.30 -27.51 7.49
N HIS A 16 37.30 -26.64 7.48
CA HIS A 16 38.10 -26.12 6.35
C HIS A 16 37.59 -24.89 5.57
N GLU A 17 37.98 -23.73 6.12
CA GLU A 17 38.15 -22.44 5.44
C GLU A 17 39.05 -22.58 4.21
N ALA A 18 38.44 -22.83 3.05
CA ALA A 18 38.95 -22.55 1.70
C ALA A 18 37.89 -22.85 0.60
N GLY A 19 36.80 -23.55 0.94
CA GLY A 19 35.71 -23.87 0.00
C GLY A 19 34.49 -22.94 0.02
N ALA A 20 34.32 -22.09 1.04
CA ALA A 20 33.09 -21.31 1.24
C ALA A 20 32.88 -20.20 0.19
N ALA A 21 33.95 -19.51 -0.23
CA ALA A 21 33.85 -18.37 -1.13
C ALA A 21 33.38 -18.71 -2.56
N VAL A 22 33.56 -19.96 -3.02
CA VAL A 22 33.11 -20.42 -4.35
C VAL A 22 31.66 -20.94 -4.30
N VAL A 23 31.18 -21.34 -3.13
CA VAL A 23 29.78 -21.74 -2.90
C VAL A 23 28.87 -20.52 -2.70
N ASP A 24 29.37 -19.46 -2.05
CA ASP A 24 28.60 -18.25 -1.73
C ASP A 24 28.14 -17.43 -2.95
N ALA A 25 29.00 -17.22 -3.95
CA ALA A 25 28.62 -16.45 -5.14
C ALA A 25 27.51 -17.15 -5.96
N ASN A 26 27.53 -18.48 -5.99
CA ASN A 26 26.45 -19.26 -6.61
C ASN A 26 25.17 -19.25 -5.77
N ALA A 27 25.29 -19.27 -4.43
CA ALA A 27 24.15 -19.17 -3.53
C ALA A 27 23.41 -17.83 -3.67
N LEU A 28 24.13 -16.70 -3.76
CA LEU A 28 23.52 -15.38 -3.99
C LEU A 28 22.78 -15.29 -5.33
N ARG A 29 23.36 -15.86 -6.40
CA ARG A 29 22.71 -15.92 -7.71
C ARG A 29 21.45 -16.80 -7.69
N ILE A 30 21.46 -17.90 -6.94
CA ILE A 30 20.30 -18.77 -6.76
C ILE A 30 19.22 -18.02 -5.98
N LEU A 31 19.56 -17.37 -4.87
CA LEU A 31 18.61 -16.58 -4.07
C LEU A 31 17.98 -15.44 -4.87
N ASP A 32 18.77 -14.71 -5.68
CA ASP A 32 18.23 -13.70 -6.60
C ASP A 32 17.20 -14.29 -7.57
N GLN A 33 17.47 -15.48 -8.09
CA GLN A 33 16.57 -16.16 -9.02
C GLN A 33 15.30 -16.62 -8.30
N GLU A 34 15.43 -17.21 -7.11
CA GLU A 34 14.30 -17.63 -6.28
C GLU A 34 13.41 -16.45 -5.89
N ILE A 35 13.99 -15.29 -5.55
CA ILE A 35 13.26 -14.04 -5.29
C ILE A 35 12.46 -13.63 -6.53
N ARG A 36 13.09 -13.59 -7.71
CA ARG A 36 12.40 -13.21 -8.96
C ARG A 36 11.29 -14.19 -9.33
N ASP A 37 11.49 -15.48 -9.10
CA ASP A 37 10.48 -16.50 -9.38
C ASP A 37 9.34 -16.42 -8.37
N ALA A 38 9.63 -16.11 -7.10
CA ALA A 38 8.63 -15.79 -6.09
C ALA A 38 7.82 -14.55 -6.48
N ASP A 39 8.44 -13.47 -6.96
CA ASP A 39 7.74 -12.28 -7.45
C ASP A 39 6.78 -12.58 -8.60
N LYS A 40 7.21 -13.41 -9.56
CA LYS A 40 6.33 -13.82 -10.68
C LYS A 40 5.16 -14.66 -10.20
N ALA A 41 5.41 -15.62 -9.31
CA ALA A 41 4.36 -16.43 -8.70
C ALA A 41 3.37 -15.56 -7.91
N GLN A 42 3.88 -14.53 -7.25
CA GLN A 42 3.11 -13.58 -6.48
C GLN A 42 2.26 -12.66 -7.37
N GLY A 43 2.79 -12.23 -8.51
CA GLY A 43 2.02 -11.54 -9.55
C GLY A 43 0.83 -12.39 -10.00
N LYS A 44 1.07 -13.66 -10.31
CA LYS A 44 -0.01 -14.60 -10.67
C LYS A 44 -1.04 -14.78 -9.55
N ALA A 45 -0.61 -14.88 -8.30
CA ALA A 45 -1.52 -14.99 -7.16
C ALA A 45 -2.45 -13.76 -7.02
N ARG A 46 -1.94 -12.55 -7.32
CA ARG A 46 -2.75 -11.33 -7.36
C ARG A 46 -3.75 -11.34 -8.51
N ASP A 47 -3.36 -11.82 -9.69
CA ASP A 47 -4.28 -11.96 -10.83
C ASP A 47 -5.38 -12.98 -10.52
N ASP A 48 -5.03 -14.12 -9.92
CA ASP A 48 -5.98 -15.15 -9.51
C ASP A 48 -6.96 -14.61 -8.44
N LEU A 49 -6.45 -13.84 -7.47
CA LEU A 49 -7.26 -13.12 -6.47
C LEU A 49 -8.22 -12.13 -7.13
N ALA A 50 -7.76 -11.32 -8.07
CA ALA A 50 -8.61 -10.39 -8.82
C ALA A 50 -9.73 -11.13 -9.58
N GLY A 51 -9.41 -12.28 -10.18
CA GLY A 51 -10.39 -13.16 -10.80
C GLY A 51 -11.42 -13.71 -9.80
N LEU A 52 -11.01 -14.09 -8.60
CA LEU A 52 -11.90 -14.53 -7.53
C LEU A 52 -12.85 -13.40 -7.09
N VAL A 53 -12.31 -12.21 -6.83
CA VAL A 53 -13.07 -11.00 -6.46
C VAL A 53 -14.14 -10.70 -7.52
N ALA A 54 -13.76 -10.73 -8.80
CA ALA A 54 -14.68 -10.46 -9.90
C ALA A 54 -15.83 -11.48 -9.93
N ARG A 55 -15.53 -12.78 -9.86
CA ARG A 55 -16.55 -13.84 -9.83
C ARG A 55 -17.48 -13.69 -8.62
N ARG A 56 -16.93 -13.37 -7.45
CA ARG A 56 -17.71 -13.14 -6.23
C ARG A 56 -18.67 -11.99 -6.39
N ARG A 57 -18.21 -10.83 -6.89
CA ARG A 57 -19.05 -9.65 -7.11
C ARG A 57 -20.20 -9.91 -8.10
N ILE A 58 -19.94 -10.70 -9.15
CA ILE A 58 -20.98 -11.11 -10.08
C ILE A 58 -22.07 -11.91 -9.35
N LEU A 59 -21.66 -12.92 -8.57
CA LEU A 59 -22.61 -13.76 -7.83
C LEU A 59 -23.36 -12.97 -6.75
N GLU A 60 -22.68 -12.07 -6.05
CA GLU A 60 -23.26 -11.15 -5.07
C GLU A 60 -24.32 -10.25 -5.71
N THR A 61 -24.02 -9.64 -6.87
CA THR A 61 -24.98 -8.83 -7.63
C THR A 61 -26.19 -9.65 -8.08
N GLU A 62 -25.97 -10.91 -8.47
CA GLU A 62 -27.06 -11.83 -8.84
C GLU A 62 -27.98 -12.11 -7.65
N VAL A 63 -27.41 -12.41 -6.47
CA VAL A 63 -28.17 -12.62 -5.22
C VAL A 63 -28.94 -11.36 -4.82
N GLU A 64 -28.34 -10.19 -4.92
CA GLU A 64 -29.01 -8.90 -4.65
C GLU A 64 -30.16 -8.65 -5.63
N SER A 65 -29.99 -8.99 -6.91
CA SER A 65 -31.06 -8.91 -7.90
C SER A 65 -32.24 -9.82 -7.56
N PHE A 66 -31.98 -11.06 -7.15
CA PHE A 66 -33.04 -11.97 -6.71
C PHE A 66 -33.77 -11.46 -5.48
N ARG A 67 -33.04 -10.91 -4.50
CA ARG A 67 -33.65 -10.29 -3.30
C ARG A 67 -34.55 -9.11 -3.69
N ALA A 68 -34.08 -8.23 -4.57
CA ALA A 68 -34.88 -7.10 -5.05
C ALA A 68 -36.15 -7.55 -5.80
N GLN A 69 -36.05 -8.60 -6.63
CA GLN A 69 -37.19 -9.19 -7.32
C GLN A 69 -38.19 -9.81 -6.34
N ALA A 70 -37.72 -10.54 -5.33
CA ALA A 70 -38.56 -11.14 -4.29
C ALA A 70 -39.37 -10.06 -3.56
N THR A 71 -38.72 -8.98 -3.09
CA THR A 71 -39.41 -7.85 -2.44
C THR A 71 -40.46 -7.20 -3.33
N LYS A 72 -40.17 -7.03 -4.63
CA LYS A 72 -41.14 -6.47 -5.59
C LYS A 72 -42.35 -7.39 -5.78
N TYR A 73 -42.12 -8.69 -5.86
CA TYR A 73 -43.19 -9.67 -5.98
C TYR A 73 -44.00 -9.78 -4.69
N GLU A 74 -43.39 -9.67 -3.50
CA GLU A 74 -44.12 -9.64 -2.23
C GLU A 74 -45.13 -8.49 -2.18
N ALA A 75 -44.72 -7.29 -2.58
CA ALA A 75 -45.62 -6.13 -2.66
C ALA A 75 -46.79 -6.41 -3.63
N SER A 76 -46.49 -7.04 -4.78
CA SER A 76 -47.50 -7.42 -5.77
C SER A 76 -48.46 -8.50 -5.25
N ALA A 77 -47.96 -9.48 -4.51
CA ALA A 77 -48.75 -10.54 -3.89
C ALA A 77 -49.71 -9.98 -2.84
N ARG A 78 -49.25 -9.05 -1.99
CA ARG A 78 -50.12 -8.36 -1.01
C ARG A 78 -51.28 -7.63 -1.69
N ILE A 79 -51.00 -6.88 -2.74
CA ILE A 79 -52.03 -6.18 -3.53
C ILE A 79 -53.03 -7.18 -4.15
N ALA A 80 -52.56 -8.32 -4.65
CA ALA A 80 -53.44 -9.35 -5.21
C ALA A 80 -54.36 -9.98 -4.15
N VAL A 81 -53.83 -10.24 -2.95
CA VAL A 81 -54.60 -10.72 -1.79
C VAL A 81 -55.65 -9.69 -1.36
N GLU A 82 -55.27 -8.41 -1.22
CA GLU A 82 -56.18 -7.32 -0.87
C GLU A 82 -57.34 -7.17 -1.87
N LYS A 83 -57.07 -7.41 -3.16
CA LYS A 83 -58.07 -7.41 -4.23
C LYS A 83 -58.87 -8.71 -4.33
N GLY A 84 -58.64 -9.69 -3.45
CA GLY A 84 -59.31 -10.98 -3.44
C GLY A 84 -58.91 -11.94 -4.57
N ASN A 85 -57.87 -11.62 -5.34
CA ASN A 85 -57.39 -12.45 -6.44
C ASN A 85 -56.39 -13.50 -5.95
N MET A 86 -56.92 -14.54 -5.30
CA MET A 86 -56.12 -15.57 -4.63
C MET A 86 -55.31 -16.45 -5.59
N ASP A 87 -55.79 -16.67 -6.82
CA ASP A 87 -55.06 -17.45 -7.83
C ASP A 87 -53.81 -16.71 -8.31
N LEU A 88 -53.91 -15.39 -8.52
CA LEU A 88 -52.75 -14.55 -8.84
C LEU A 88 -51.79 -14.48 -7.65
N ALA A 89 -52.30 -14.30 -6.44
CA ALA A 89 -51.48 -14.29 -5.23
C ALA A 89 -50.68 -15.57 -5.07
N ARG A 90 -51.29 -16.74 -5.33
CA ARG A 90 -50.60 -18.04 -5.26
C ARG A 90 -49.50 -18.16 -6.31
N GLN A 91 -49.72 -17.71 -7.54
CA GLN A 91 -48.70 -17.73 -8.59
C GLN A 91 -47.50 -16.84 -8.24
N VAL A 92 -47.76 -15.63 -7.71
CA VAL A 92 -46.69 -14.72 -7.28
C VAL A 92 -45.94 -15.31 -6.08
N ALA A 93 -46.64 -15.95 -5.13
CA ALA A 93 -46.03 -16.63 -4.00
C ALA A 93 -45.10 -17.77 -4.44
N GLN A 94 -45.51 -18.57 -5.43
CA GLN A 94 -44.63 -19.60 -6.01
C GLN A 94 -43.36 -18.98 -6.60
N ARG A 95 -43.49 -17.88 -7.34
CA ARG A 95 -42.33 -17.20 -7.92
C ARG A 95 -41.38 -16.65 -6.86
N ILE A 96 -41.90 -16.16 -5.74
CA ILE A 96 -41.09 -15.71 -4.60
C ILE A 96 -40.35 -16.91 -3.99
N ALA A 97 -41.03 -18.04 -3.78
CA ALA A 97 -40.40 -19.25 -3.23
C ALA A 97 -39.24 -19.76 -4.10
N ASP A 98 -39.39 -19.73 -5.43
CA ASP A 98 -38.30 -20.10 -6.36
C ASP A 98 -37.08 -19.16 -6.20
N LEU A 99 -37.32 -17.84 -6.09
CA LEU A 99 -36.25 -16.85 -5.87
C LEU A 99 -35.57 -17.01 -4.50
N GLU A 100 -36.34 -17.29 -3.46
CA GLU A 100 -35.81 -17.56 -2.11
C GLU A 100 -34.92 -18.81 -2.11
N GLN A 101 -35.31 -19.85 -2.86
CA GLN A 101 -34.47 -21.04 -3.03
C GLN A 101 -33.15 -20.70 -3.74
N ASP A 102 -33.18 -19.91 -4.82
CA ASP A 102 -31.96 -19.46 -5.51
C ASP A 102 -31.05 -18.63 -4.60
N ILE A 103 -31.63 -17.73 -3.80
CA ILE A 103 -30.91 -16.94 -2.79
C ILE A 103 -30.26 -17.86 -1.75
N ALA A 104 -31.00 -18.84 -1.24
CA ALA A 104 -30.51 -19.79 -0.23
C ALA A 104 -29.36 -20.66 -0.75
N LEU A 105 -29.36 -21.00 -2.04
CA LEU A 105 -28.29 -21.78 -2.67
C LEU A 105 -27.04 -20.95 -2.96
N LYS A 106 -27.20 -19.69 -3.37
CA LYS A 106 -26.09 -18.83 -3.82
C LYS A 106 -25.48 -17.99 -2.71
N SER A 107 -26.25 -17.61 -1.67
CA SER A 107 -25.72 -16.80 -0.56
C SER A 107 -24.53 -17.45 0.16
N PRO A 108 -24.55 -18.76 0.50
CA PRO A 108 -23.40 -19.41 1.13
C PRO A 108 -22.16 -19.41 0.24
N GLN A 109 -22.33 -19.56 -1.08
CA GLN A 109 -21.23 -19.50 -2.03
C GLN A 109 -20.55 -18.13 -2.05
N VAL A 110 -21.32 -17.04 -1.94
CA VAL A 110 -20.77 -15.68 -1.81
C VAL A 110 -19.94 -15.55 -0.54
N GLU A 111 -20.43 -16.04 0.60
CA GLU A 111 -19.71 -15.98 1.87
C GLU A 111 -18.44 -16.83 1.86
N ASP A 112 -18.49 -18.04 1.31
CA ASP A 112 -17.30 -18.90 1.14
C ASP A 112 -16.25 -18.22 0.27
N MET A 113 -16.67 -17.56 -0.81
CA MET A 113 -15.77 -16.79 -1.67
C MET A 113 -15.21 -15.55 -0.97
N ARG A 114 -15.96 -14.86 -0.11
CA ARG A 114 -15.43 -13.77 0.72
C ARG A 114 -14.35 -14.26 1.68
N ALA A 115 -14.61 -15.39 2.36
CA ALA A 115 -13.65 -15.98 3.27
C ALA A 115 -12.35 -16.39 2.54
N ALA A 116 -12.48 -17.01 1.36
CA ALA A 116 -11.33 -17.36 0.53
C ALA A 116 -10.57 -16.12 0.03
N GLU A 117 -11.27 -15.06 -0.38
CA GLU A 117 -10.67 -13.78 -0.78
C GLU A 117 -9.81 -13.19 0.34
N GLU A 118 -10.33 -13.12 1.56
CA GLU A 118 -9.61 -12.55 2.71
C GLU A 118 -8.36 -13.38 3.06
N GLN A 119 -8.47 -14.71 3.03
CA GLN A 119 -7.35 -15.60 3.28
C GLN A 119 -6.24 -15.43 2.24
N ILE A 120 -6.60 -15.37 0.96
CA ILE A 120 -5.65 -15.19 -0.14
C ILE A 120 -5.02 -13.80 -0.07
N HIS A 121 -5.81 -12.76 0.18
CA HIS A 121 -5.32 -11.40 0.35
C HIS A 121 -4.27 -11.32 1.48
N THR A 122 -4.56 -11.90 2.64
CA THR A 122 -3.63 -11.98 3.77
C THR A 122 -2.36 -12.74 3.40
N ALA A 123 -2.48 -13.90 2.74
CA ALA A 123 -1.34 -14.72 2.34
C ALA A 123 -0.44 -13.99 1.31
N VAL A 124 -1.04 -13.27 0.36
CA VAL A 124 -0.33 -12.42 -0.61
C VAL A 124 0.42 -11.33 0.16
N ALA A 125 -0.24 -10.54 1.00
CA ALA A 125 0.40 -9.47 1.74
C ALA A 125 1.56 -9.95 2.65
N GLN A 126 1.41 -11.11 3.29
CA GLN A 126 2.48 -11.72 4.09
C GLN A 126 3.67 -12.16 3.23
N THR A 127 3.41 -12.73 2.06
CA THR A 127 4.45 -13.20 1.15
C THR A 127 5.21 -12.02 0.53
N ASP A 128 4.53 -10.93 0.18
CA ASP A 128 5.15 -9.68 -0.29
C ASP A 128 6.17 -9.15 0.72
N ARG A 129 5.79 -9.08 2.00
CA ARG A 129 6.70 -8.62 3.07
C ARG A 129 7.93 -9.51 3.19
N LYS A 130 7.77 -10.83 3.06
CA LYS A 130 8.88 -11.78 3.10
C LYS A 130 9.81 -11.63 1.89
N ILE A 131 9.27 -11.47 0.68
CA ILE A 131 10.07 -11.23 -0.53
C ILE A 131 10.88 -9.95 -0.37
N GLU A 132 10.25 -8.86 0.10
CA GLU A 132 10.92 -7.59 0.35
C GLU A 132 12.00 -7.69 1.43
N GLN A 133 11.78 -8.47 2.49
CA GLN A 133 12.80 -8.75 3.49
C GLN A 133 13.99 -9.50 2.88
N LEU A 134 13.74 -10.57 2.12
CA LEU A 134 14.79 -11.36 1.47
C LEU A 134 15.60 -10.52 0.48
N ARG A 135 14.94 -9.62 -0.27
CA ARG A 135 15.62 -8.67 -1.16
C ARG A 135 16.61 -7.79 -0.41
N ARG A 136 16.20 -7.20 0.72
CA ARG A 136 17.08 -6.38 1.57
C ARG A 136 18.24 -7.18 2.15
N GLU A 137 17.98 -8.39 2.63
CA GLU A 137 19.03 -9.26 3.17
C GLU A 137 20.08 -9.61 2.11
N VAL A 138 19.63 -9.98 0.89
CA VAL A 138 20.53 -10.24 -0.24
C VAL A 138 21.34 -9.01 -0.64
N GLU A 139 20.73 -7.82 -0.63
CA GLU A 139 21.43 -6.56 -0.91
C GLU A 139 22.55 -6.29 0.12
N VAL A 140 22.26 -6.45 1.42
CA VAL A 140 23.25 -6.27 2.49
C VAL A 140 24.42 -7.24 2.30
N VAL A 141 24.16 -8.51 2.00
CA VAL A 141 25.22 -9.51 1.77
C VAL A 141 26.08 -9.13 0.56
N LYS A 142 25.48 -8.69 -0.55
CA LYS A 142 26.22 -8.22 -1.75
C LYS A 142 27.09 -7.01 -1.45
N VAL A 143 26.58 -6.04 -0.70
CA VAL A 143 27.36 -4.86 -0.28
C VAL A 143 28.55 -5.30 0.57
N ASN A 144 28.34 -6.18 1.54
CA ASN A 144 29.42 -6.70 2.38
C ASN A 144 30.49 -7.46 1.57
N GLU A 145 30.08 -8.31 0.62
CA GLU A 145 31.00 -9.00 -0.29
C GLU A 145 31.82 -8.00 -1.12
N SER A 146 31.19 -6.95 -1.64
CA SER A 146 31.86 -5.91 -2.43
C SER A 146 32.90 -5.14 -1.60
N VAL A 147 32.59 -4.84 -0.34
CA VAL A 147 33.50 -4.16 0.60
C VAL A 147 34.70 -5.07 0.91
N GLN A 148 34.47 -6.35 1.22
CA GLN A 148 35.55 -7.30 1.48
C GLN A 148 36.48 -7.45 0.27
N LYS A 149 35.93 -7.54 -0.95
CA LYS A 149 36.71 -7.61 -2.19
C LYS A 149 37.54 -6.34 -2.43
N ALA A 150 36.96 -5.17 -2.15
CA ALA A 150 37.68 -3.89 -2.23
C ALA A 150 38.82 -3.81 -1.20
N GLN A 151 38.58 -4.23 0.04
CA GLN A 151 39.61 -4.30 1.09
C GLN A 151 40.75 -5.25 0.73
N ALA A 152 40.41 -6.45 0.21
CA ALA A 152 41.41 -7.43 -0.23
C ALA A 152 42.27 -6.90 -1.38
N SER A 153 41.66 -6.20 -2.35
CA SER A 153 42.38 -5.60 -3.50
C SER A 153 43.34 -4.48 -3.05
N VAL A 154 42.96 -3.69 -2.05
CA VAL A 154 43.83 -2.66 -1.45
C VAL A 154 44.99 -3.30 -0.70
N ALA A 155 44.73 -4.34 0.10
CA ALA A 155 45.76 -5.04 0.86
C ALA A 155 46.78 -5.75 -0.07
N SER A 156 46.30 -6.43 -1.12
CA SER A 156 47.17 -7.09 -2.11
C SER A 156 47.94 -6.09 -2.97
N GLY A 157 47.31 -4.96 -3.33
CA GLY A 157 47.98 -3.85 -4.01
C GLY A 157 49.06 -3.17 -3.16
N SER A 158 48.96 -3.25 -1.83
CA SER A 158 49.94 -2.72 -0.90
C SER A 158 51.22 -3.56 -0.78
N MET A 159 51.18 -4.86 -1.12
CA MET A 159 52.33 -5.77 -1.00
C MET A 159 53.35 -5.65 -2.15
N GLY A 160 53.00 -4.99 -3.27
CA GLY A 160 53.86 -4.85 -4.45
C GLY A 160 54.54 -3.50 -4.65
N ALA A 161 54.31 -2.50 -3.80
CA ALA A 161 54.69 -1.10 -4.08
C ALA A 161 55.38 -0.38 -2.91
N GLY A 162 56.25 -1.10 -2.17
CA GLY A 162 56.93 -0.60 -0.96
C GLY A 162 57.62 0.76 -1.05
N ASN A 163 57.90 1.31 -2.25
CA ASN A 163 58.57 2.60 -2.41
C ASN A 163 57.75 3.72 -3.10
N LYS A 164 56.45 3.53 -3.41
CA LYS A 164 55.57 4.59 -3.98
C LYS A 164 54.23 4.75 -3.26
N LEU A 165 54.07 4.13 -2.09
CA LEU A 165 52.80 4.07 -1.33
C LEU A 165 52.56 5.26 -0.39
N GLY A 166 53.62 5.93 0.07
CA GLY A 166 53.49 7.05 1.01
C GLY A 166 52.65 8.21 0.47
N SER A 167 52.81 8.60 -0.80
CA SER A 167 52.07 9.75 -1.36
C SER A 167 50.68 9.38 -1.88
N ALA A 168 50.45 8.14 -2.30
CA ALA A 168 49.18 7.69 -2.87
C ALA A 168 48.15 7.35 -1.78
N ALA A 169 48.55 6.71 -0.68
CA ALA A 169 47.68 6.49 0.47
C ALA A 169 47.24 7.80 1.12
N ASP A 170 48.14 8.79 1.24
CA ASP A 170 47.82 10.15 1.68
C ASP A 170 46.91 10.91 0.70
N SER A 171 47.00 10.62 -0.60
CA SER A 171 46.11 11.21 -1.61
C SER A 171 44.72 10.58 -1.55
N LEU A 172 44.64 9.26 -1.32
CA LEU A 172 43.39 8.53 -1.17
C LEU A 172 42.67 8.86 0.14
N ALA A 173 43.41 9.03 1.24
CA ALA A 173 42.88 9.53 2.52
C ALA A 173 42.25 10.91 2.34
N ARG A 174 42.93 11.83 1.64
CA ARG A 174 42.39 13.15 1.29
C ARG A 174 41.18 13.11 0.36
N ILE A 175 41.15 12.18 -0.61
CA ILE A 175 40.00 12.01 -1.51
C ILE A 175 38.81 11.43 -0.74
N ARG A 176 39.02 10.43 0.12
CA ARG A 176 37.97 9.85 0.97
C ARG A 176 37.44 10.87 1.97
N GLU A 177 38.30 11.68 2.58
CA GLU A 177 37.91 12.78 3.44
C GLU A 177 37.09 13.83 2.65
N ARG A 178 37.50 14.17 1.42
CA ARG A 178 36.67 15.02 0.54
C ARG A 178 35.33 14.40 0.20
N GLN A 179 35.26 13.10 -0.04
CA GLN A 179 34.02 12.40 -0.38
C GLN A 179 33.11 12.25 0.84
N ALA A 180 33.65 12.00 2.02
CA ALA A 180 32.91 12.00 3.28
C ALA A 180 32.35 13.40 3.57
N ILE A 181 33.18 14.45 3.46
CA ILE A 181 32.73 15.84 3.59
C ILE A 181 31.66 16.17 2.56
N ARG A 182 31.77 15.68 1.32
CA ARG A 182 30.77 15.91 0.27
C ARG A 182 29.47 15.15 0.53
N GLY A 183 29.53 13.92 1.02
CA GLY A 183 28.38 13.12 1.43
C GLY A 183 27.64 13.74 2.60
N GLU A 184 28.38 14.17 3.64
CA GLU A 184 27.80 14.90 4.77
C GLU A 184 27.28 16.29 4.36
N ARG A 185 27.90 16.96 3.38
CA ARG A 185 27.37 18.22 2.82
C ARG A 185 26.09 18.01 2.01
N ILE A 186 25.94 16.87 1.32
CA ILE A 186 24.70 16.50 0.62
C ILE A 186 23.60 16.12 1.63
N LYS A 187 23.94 15.37 2.68
CA LYS A 187 22.99 15.09 3.78
C LYS A 187 22.57 16.36 4.50
N ALA A 188 23.52 17.23 4.87
CA ALA A 188 23.23 18.51 5.49
C ALA A 188 22.44 19.45 4.56
N ALA A 189 22.69 19.41 3.24
CA ALA A 189 21.89 20.14 2.26
C ALA A 189 20.48 19.56 2.11
N GLY A 190 20.31 18.24 2.19
CA GLY A 190 19.00 17.57 2.26
C GLY A 190 18.25 17.95 3.53
N GLU A 191 18.90 17.95 4.68
CA GLU A 191 18.32 18.39 5.95
C GLU A 191 17.97 19.90 5.95
N LEU A 192 18.73 20.73 5.24
CA LEU A 192 18.42 22.16 5.03
C LEU A 192 17.28 22.37 4.02
N GLU A 193 17.17 21.52 2.99
CA GLU A 193 16.05 21.50 2.05
C GLU A 193 14.77 21.03 2.75
N ASP A 194 14.82 20.01 3.61
CA ASP A 194 13.71 19.52 4.44
C ASP A 194 13.25 20.58 5.47
N ARG A 195 14.17 21.40 5.98
CA ARG A 195 13.83 22.59 6.78
C ARG A 195 13.25 23.74 5.96
N ARG A 196 13.55 23.82 4.65
CA ARG A 196 13.05 24.87 3.74
C ARG A 196 11.71 24.51 3.09
N THR A 197 11.43 23.22 2.89
CA THR A 197 10.18 22.68 2.33
C THR A 197 9.11 22.43 3.39
N GLY A 198 9.43 22.62 4.68
CA GLY A 198 8.43 22.66 5.75
C GLY A 198 7.99 21.29 6.30
N ALA A 199 8.71 20.21 6.00
CA ALA A 199 8.36 18.87 6.47
C ALA A 199 8.39 18.74 8.01
N ASP A 200 9.26 19.48 8.70
CA ASP A 200 9.30 19.56 10.17
C ASP A 200 8.11 20.38 10.73
N LEU A 201 7.56 21.32 9.94
CA LEU A 201 6.34 22.04 10.31
C LEU A 201 5.13 21.13 10.13
N ASP A 202 5.03 20.36 9.05
CA ASP A 202 3.94 19.39 8.81
C ASP A 202 3.92 18.26 9.83
N GLU A 203 5.09 17.77 10.28
CA GLU A 203 5.17 16.73 11.31
C GLU A 203 4.79 17.28 12.70
N LYS A 204 5.23 18.51 13.03
CA LYS A 204 4.82 19.19 14.28
C LYS A 204 3.35 19.60 14.26
N LEU A 205 2.82 19.98 13.10
CA LEU A 205 1.42 20.28 12.87
C LEU A 205 0.56 19.01 12.94
N ARG A 206 1.03 17.87 12.40
CA ARG A 206 0.37 16.56 12.55
C ARG A 206 0.34 16.08 13.99
N LEU A 207 1.43 16.25 14.73
CA LEU A 207 1.50 15.95 16.17
C LEU A 207 0.68 16.91 17.03
N ALA A 208 0.45 18.14 16.56
CA ALA A 208 -0.42 19.14 17.19
C ALA A 208 -1.87 19.12 16.67
N GLY A 209 -2.21 18.26 15.69
CA GLY A 209 -3.55 18.12 15.12
C GLY A 209 -3.99 19.18 14.09
N ILE A 210 -3.07 19.90 13.45
CA ILE A 210 -3.34 21.03 12.53
C ILE A 210 -2.63 20.81 11.17
N GLY A 211 -2.94 19.75 10.43
CA GLY A 211 -2.37 19.52 9.08
C GLY A 211 -3.24 20.10 7.95
N PRO A 212 -2.66 20.64 6.85
CA PRO A 212 -3.43 21.20 5.75
C PRO A 212 -3.96 20.09 4.83
N GLY A 213 -5.28 19.89 4.81
CA GLY A 213 -5.95 19.12 3.76
C GLY A 213 -6.78 17.90 4.17
N GLN A 214 -7.06 17.68 5.46
CA GLN A 214 -8.10 16.72 5.85
C GLN A 214 -9.32 17.46 6.39
N SER A 215 -10.21 17.85 5.47
CA SER A 215 -11.63 17.88 5.79
C SER A 215 -12.04 16.43 5.98
N SER A 216 -12.20 15.99 7.22
CA SER A 216 -12.71 14.64 7.49
C SER A 216 -14.15 14.55 6.96
N ALA A 217 -14.60 13.33 6.64
CA ALA A 217 -15.99 13.12 6.25
C ALA A 217 -16.98 13.66 7.30
N ASP A 218 -16.56 13.71 8.57
CA ASP A 218 -17.32 14.28 9.69
C ASP A 218 -17.41 15.82 9.63
N ASP A 219 -16.38 16.53 9.15
CA ASP A 219 -16.42 17.99 8.95
C ASP A 219 -17.35 18.38 7.80
N VAL A 220 -17.45 17.52 6.77
CA VAL A 220 -18.38 17.70 5.65
C VAL A 220 -19.81 17.39 6.08
N LEU A 221 -20.02 16.37 6.92
CA LEU A 221 -21.33 16.02 7.47
C LEU A 221 -21.85 17.12 8.40
N ALA A 222 -21.01 17.65 9.29
CA ALA A 222 -21.35 18.76 10.18
C ALA A 222 -21.76 20.03 9.40
N ARG A 223 -21.11 20.30 8.26
CA ARG A 223 -21.47 21.42 7.37
C ARG A 223 -22.78 21.19 6.61
N LEU A 224 -23.12 19.94 6.29
CA LEU A 224 -24.35 19.58 5.60
C LEU A 224 -25.56 19.47 6.54
N THR A 225 -25.35 19.19 7.83
CA THR A 225 -26.41 19.09 8.85
C THR A 225 -26.68 20.39 9.61
N ALA A 226 -25.86 21.42 9.43
CA ALA A 226 -26.11 22.73 10.04
C ALA A 226 -27.39 23.37 9.44
N PRO A 227 -28.38 23.75 10.27
CA PRO A 227 -29.60 24.39 9.76
C PRO A 227 -29.27 25.77 9.17
N LYS A 228 -29.77 26.02 7.95
CA LYS A 228 -29.74 27.34 7.31
C LYS A 228 -30.37 28.38 8.24
N THR A 229 -29.52 29.15 8.90
CA THR A 229 -29.93 30.33 9.67
C THR A 229 -29.65 31.56 8.79
N PRO A 230 -30.61 32.49 8.65
CA PRO A 230 -30.55 33.54 7.64
C PRO A 230 -29.58 34.65 8.08
N GLU A 231 -28.64 35.01 7.22
CA GLU A 231 -27.84 36.21 7.45
C GLU A 231 -28.62 37.46 7.05
N LEU A 232 -29.17 38.13 8.07
CA LEU A 232 -29.56 39.53 8.06
C LEU A 232 -28.42 40.33 8.70
N GLY A 233 -27.89 41.31 7.94
CA GLY A 233 -27.44 42.59 8.48
C GLY A 233 -25.95 42.74 8.76
N GLN A 234 -25.18 43.19 7.76
CA GLN A 234 -24.14 44.20 7.98
C GLN A 234 -24.29 45.33 6.96
N THR A 235 -24.87 46.42 7.44
CA THR A 235 -24.92 47.74 6.81
C THR A 235 -23.50 48.30 6.70
N LEU A 236 -22.96 48.37 5.48
CA LEU A 236 -21.88 49.29 5.14
C LEU A 236 -22.51 50.65 4.81
N GLN A 237 -22.43 51.58 5.77
CA GLN A 237 -22.67 53.00 5.54
C GLN A 237 -21.59 53.51 4.58
N ILE A 238 -21.99 53.76 3.33
CA ILE A 238 -21.22 54.63 2.43
C ILE A 238 -21.71 56.05 2.70
N GLU A 239 -20.87 56.78 3.41
CA GLU A 239 -20.96 58.21 3.67
C GLU A 239 -20.87 58.96 2.33
N GLN A 240 -22.02 59.34 1.76
CA GLN A 240 -22.08 60.32 0.67
C GLN A 240 -21.85 61.70 1.27
N ARG A 241 -20.64 62.23 1.05
CA ARG A 241 -20.38 63.67 1.03
C ARG A 241 -21.19 64.28 -0.10
N ASP A 242 -22.28 64.95 0.25
CA ASP A 242 -22.96 65.90 -0.63
C ASP A 242 -22.56 67.30 -0.18
N ASP A 243 -21.59 67.88 -0.88
CA ASP A 243 -21.18 69.27 -0.72
C ASP A 243 -22.29 70.15 -1.31
N SER A 244 -23.17 70.60 -0.42
CA SER A 244 -24.09 71.70 -0.67
C SER A 244 -23.31 72.98 -1.03
N LYS A 245 -23.61 73.58 -2.18
CA LYS A 245 -23.57 75.04 -2.40
C LYS A 245 -24.51 75.39 -3.56
N THR A 246 -25.73 75.86 -3.29
CA THR A 246 -26.17 77.23 -2.95
C THR A 246 -26.63 78.05 -4.16
N SER A 247 -27.76 78.73 -3.93
CA SER A 247 -28.29 79.91 -4.66
C SER A 247 -29.01 79.58 -5.97
N ASP A 248 -30.14 80.19 -6.33
CA ASP A 248 -30.88 81.33 -5.80
C ASP A 248 -32.23 81.37 -6.56
N SER A 249 -33.22 82.07 -5.98
CA SER A 249 -34.48 82.55 -6.59
C SER A 249 -35.62 81.57 -6.89
#